data_AF-A0A973F8B4-F1
#
_entry.id   AF-A0A973F8B4-F1
#
_cell.length_a   1.000
_cell.length_b   1.000
_cell.length_c   1.000
_cell.angle_alpha   90.00
_cell.angle_beta   90.00
_cell.angle_gamma   90.00
#
_symmetry.space_group_name_H-M   'P 1'
#
loop_
_entity.id
_entity.type
_entity.pdbx_description
1 polymer ?
#
loop_
_entity_poly.entity_id
_entity_poly.type
_entity_poly.pdbx_seq_one_letter_code
_entity_poly.pdbx_strand_id
1 'polypeptide(L)' 'MKKIALGLGGGAVLGAAHVGVLRALDELSIQVGMVSGTSIGSFIAALFAFGKNWREIRDI' A
#
# COMPACT_ATOMS: atom_id res chain seq x y z
N MET A 1 -15.23 -15.03 -6.22
CA MET A 1 -13.80 -14.66 -6.31
C MET A 1 -13.28 -14.33 -4.91
N LYS A 2 -12.07 -14.80 -4.54
CA LYS A 2 -11.47 -14.47 -3.25
C LYS A 2 -10.94 -13.03 -3.32
N LYS A 3 -11.31 -12.17 -2.36
CA LYS A 3 -10.78 -10.81 -2.23
C LYS A 3 -9.52 -10.84 -1.35
N ILE A 4 -8.45 -10.21 -1.81
CA ILE A 4 -7.21 -10.05 -1.04
C ILE A 4 -7.31 -8.79 -0.18
N ALA A 5 -6.90 -8.90 1.08
CA ALA A 5 -6.74 -7.77 1.98
C ALA A 5 -5.25 -7.55 2.26
N LEU A 6 -4.80 -6.29 2.25
CA LEU A 6 -3.41 -5.89 2.48
C LEU A 6 -3.28 -5.19 3.84
N GLY A 7 -2.42 -5.73 4.70
CA GLY A 7 -2.07 -5.11 5.99
C GLY A 7 -0.69 -4.47 5.95
N LEU A 8 -0.61 -3.16 6.19
CA LEU A 8 0.64 -2.39 6.19
C LEU A 8 1.08 -2.06 7.62
N GLY A 9 2.17 -2.69 8.08
CA GLY A 9 2.72 -2.47 9.41
C GLY A 9 3.29 -1.05 9.63
N GLY A 10 3.51 -0.68 10.89
CA GLY A 10 4.29 0.51 11.25
C GLY A 10 5.80 0.29 11.03
N GLY A 11 6.58 1.36 11.01
CA GLY A 11 8.04 1.26 10.81
C GLY A 11 8.80 2.57 10.67
N ALA A 12 8.19 3.71 11.03
CA ALA A 12 8.75 5.04 10.82
C ALA A 12 9.28 5.22 9.39
N VAL A 13 10.55 5.61 9.22
CA VAL A 13 11.16 5.85 7.90
C VAL A 13 11.28 4.57 7.05
N LEU A 14 11.38 3.38 7.66
CA LEU A 14 11.44 2.12 6.93
C LEU A 14 10.10 1.77 6.26
N GLY A 15 9.01 2.47 6.62
CA GLY A 15 7.71 2.36 5.98
C GLY A 15 7.71 2.75 4.50
N ALA A 16 8.74 3.44 4.01
CA ALA A 16 8.95 3.68 2.57
C ALA A 16 8.97 2.37 1.75
N ALA A 17 9.33 1.23 2.38
CA ALA A 17 9.26 -0.09 1.77
C ALA A 17 7.85 -0.47 1.29
N HIS A 18 6.78 0.06 1.89
CA HIS A 18 5.40 -0.21 1.47
C HIS A 18 5.13 0.23 0.03
N VAL A 19 5.80 1.28 -0.46
CA VAL A 19 5.72 1.68 -1.87
C VAL A 19 6.23 0.58 -2.81
N GLY A 20 7.31 -0.11 -2.41
CA GLY A 20 7.84 -1.26 -3.14
C GLY A 20 6.86 -2.44 -3.16
N VAL A 21 6.14 -2.67 -2.07
CA VAL A 21 5.07 -3.68 -2.00
C VAL A 21 3.94 -3.33 -2.98
N LEU A 22 3.47 -2.09 -2.99
CA LEU A 22 2.42 -1.64 -3.92
C LEU A 22 2.86 -1.79 -5.38
N ARG A 23 4.13 -1.50 -5.69
CA ARG A 23 4.72 -1.73 -7.01
C ARG A 23 4.71 -3.20 -7.40
N ALA A 24 5.11 -4.09 -6.50
CA ALA A 24 5.12 -5.54 -6.77
C ALA A 24 3.70 -6.07 -7.02
N LEU A 25 2.70 -5.59 -6.29
CA LEU A 25 1.29 -5.95 -6.51
C LEU A 25 0.80 -5.50 -7.89
N ASP A 26 1.17 -4.28 -8.32
CA ASP A 26 0.88 -3.73 -9.65
C ASP A 26 1.52 -4.58 -10.76
N GLU A 27 2.83 -4.87 -10.66
CA GLU A 27 3.58 -5.69 -11.63
C GLU A 27 3.02 -7.12 -11.77
N LEU A 28 2.50 -7.68 -10.67
CA LEU A 28 1.90 -9.02 -10.64
C LEU A 28 0.39 -9.02 -10.96
N SER A 29 -0.21 -7.87 -11.25
CA SER A 29 -1.66 -7.74 -11.46
C SER A 29 -2.52 -8.28 -10.31
N ILE A 30 -2.04 -8.12 -9.07
CA ILE A 30 -2.74 -8.56 -7.86
C ILE A 30 -3.69 -7.45 -7.38
N GLN A 31 -5.00 -7.71 -7.46
CA GLN A 31 -6.01 -6.76 -7.00
C GLN A 31 -6.25 -6.86 -5.49
N VAL A 32 -6.03 -5.75 -4.79
CA VAL A 32 -6.32 -5.58 -3.36
C VAL A 32 -7.72 -4.99 -3.19
N GLY A 33 -8.60 -5.69 -2.48
CA GLY A 33 -9.98 -5.26 -2.25
C GLY A 33 -10.20 -4.53 -0.92
N MET A 34 -9.27 -4.68 0.03
CA MET A 34 -9.34 -4.07 1.36
C MET A 34 -7.92 -3.75 1.85
N VAL A 35 -7.78 -2.65 2.60
CA VAL A 35 -6.51 -2.27 3.21
C VAL A 35 -6.69 -1.95 4.69
N SER A 36 -5.64 -2.19 5.46
CA SER A 36 -5.49 -1.73 6.84
C SER A 36 -4.05 -1.33 7.06
N GLY A 37 -3.78 -0.42 7.99
CA GLY A 37 -2.42 -0.05 8.32
C GLY A 37 -2.27 0.61 9.69
N THR A 38 -1.04 0.63 10.18
CA THR A 38 -0.66 1.22 11.48
C THR A 38 0.45 2.25 11.27
N SER A 39 0.32 3.45 11.87
CA SER A 39 1.33 4.52 11.78
C SER A 39 1.67 4.87 10.32
N ILE A 40 2.93 4.82 9.89
CA ILE A 40 3.30 5.05 8.48
C ILE A 40 2.54 4.12 7.51
N GLY A 41 2.22 2.89 7.92
CA GLY A 41 1.40 1.99 7.13
C GLY A 41 -0.03 2.47 6.94
N SER A 42 -0.62 3.17 7.92
CA SER A 42 -1.98 3.72 7.78
C SER A 42 -2.00 4.90 6.79
N PHE A 43 -0.94 5.70 6.75
CA PHE A 43 -0.78 6.77 5.77
C PHE A 43 -0.75 6.21 4.34
N ILE A 44 0.09 5.21 4.08
CA ILE A 44 0.17 4.55 2.77
C ILE A 44 -1.15 3.84 2.42
N ALA A 45 -1.77 3.14 3.38
CA ALA A 45 -3.05 2.47 3.18
C ALA A 45 -4.17 3.47 2.81
N ALA A 46 -4.22 4.62 3.47
CA ALA A 46 -5.19 5.67 3.17
C ALA A 46 -5.00 6.20 1.73
N LEU A 47 -3.77 6.58 1.35
CA LEU A 47 -3.49 7.07 0.00
C LEU A 47 -3.87 6.05 -1.07
N PHE A 48 -3.53 4.77 -0.86
CA PHE A 48 -3.92 3.69 -1.76
C PHE A 48 -5.44 3.51 -1.85
N ALA A 49 -6.15 3.57 -0.72
CA ALA A 49 -7.62 3.50 -0.68
C ALA A 49 -8.29 4.69 -1.40
N PHE A 50 -7.65 5.87 -1.42
CA PHE A 50 -8.09 7.03 -2.21
C PHE A 50 -7.77 6.90 -3.71
N GLY A 51 -7.26 5.76 -4.17
CA GLY A 51 -7.03 5.47 -5.58
C GLY A 51 -5.67 5.94 -6.10
N LYS A 52 -4.75 6.40 -5.23
CA LYS A 52 -3.39 6.73 -5.67
C LYS A 52 -2.61 5.48 -6.01
N ASN A 53 -1.90 5.52 -7.14
CA ASN A 53 -0.99 4.45 -7.52
C ASN A 53 0.37 4.59 -6.81
N TRP A 54 1.21 3.55 -6.89
CA TRP A 54 2.49 3.52 -6.20
C TRP A 54 3.47 4.62 -6.64
N ARG A 55 3.36 5.14 -7.88
CA ARG A 55 4.20 6.24 -8.37
C ARG A 55 3.80 7.56 -7.71
N GLU A 56 2.50 7.82 -7.63
CA GLU A 56 1.99 9.01 -6.93
C GLU A 56 2.34 9.00 -5.44
N ILE A 57 2.30 7.84 -4.80
CA ILE A 57 2.63 7.71 -3.38
C ILE A 57 4.14 7.88 -3.15
N ARG A 58 4.99 7.42 -4.07
CA ARG A 58 6.45 7.60 -4.01
C ARG A 58 6.86 9.07 -4.03
N ASP A 59 6.10 9.89 -4.75
CA ASP A 59 6.44 11.31 -4.99
C ASP A 59 5.87 12.25 -3.92
N ILE A 60 5.26 11.70 -2.85
CA ILE A 60 4.85 12.41 -1.62
C ILE A 60 5.98 12.36 -0.60
#